data_AF-A0A3N5TE32-F1
#
_entry.id   AF-A0A3N5TE32-F1
#
_cell.length_a   1.000
_cell.length_b   1.000
_cell.length_c   1.000
_cell.angle_alpha   90.00
_cell.angle_beta   90.00
_cell.angle_gamma   90.00
#
_symmetry.space_group_name_H-M   'P 1'
#
loop_
_entity.id
_entity.type
_entity.pdbx_description
1 polymer ?
#
loop_
_entity_poly.entity_id
_entity_poly.type
_entity_poly.pdbx_seq_one_letter_code
_entity_poly.pdbx_strand_id
1 'polypeptide(L)' 'QILVDLGLHKIRLLTKNPRKIIGLEGYGIEVVKRVPIETKPIKENIEYLKAKAKKMGHLLNMKSSE' A
#
# COMPACT_ATOMS: atom_id res chain seq x y z
N GLN A 1 9.49 12.71 -12.58
CA GLN A 1 9.46 11.47 -11.78
C GLN A 1 9.80 11.86 -10.35
N ILE A 2 8.82 12.32 -9.54
CA ILE A 2 9.09 13.12 -8.33
C ILE A 2 10.12 12.48 -7.38
N LEU A 3 10.00 11.19 -7.08
CA LEU A 3 10.90 10.53 -6.11
C LEU A 3 12.34 10.40 -6.61
N VAL A 4 12.53 10.12 -7.91
CA VAL A 4 13.88 10.05 -8.51
C VAL A 4 14.47 11.45 -8.66
N ASP A 5 13.64 12.43 -9.03
CA ASP A 5 14.04 13.84 -9.14
C ASP A 5 14.52 14.38 -7.77
N LEU A 6 13.98 13.85 -6.66
CA LEU A 6 14.42 14.12 -5.29
C LEU A 6 15.66 13.29 -4.84
N GLY A 7 16.24 12.46 -5.72
CA GLY A 7 17.42 11.65 -5.43
C GLY A 7 17.17 10.42 -4.56
N LEU A 8 15.92 9.93 -4.46
CA LEU A 8 15.61 8.73 -3.68
C LEU A 8 15.88 7.46 -4.49
N HIS A 9 16.73 6.58 -3.95
CA HIS A 9 17.09 5.31 -4.58
C HIS A 9 16.67 4.08 -3.77
N LYS A 10 16.53 4.21 -2.45
CA LYS A 10 16.08 3.13 -1.55
C LYS A 10 15.02 3.64 -0.59
N ILE A 11 13.87 2.98 -0.53
CA ILE A 11 12.76 3.44 0.32
C ILE A 11 12.09 2.30 1.10
N ARG A 12 11.56 2.65 2.27
CA ARG A 12 10.57 1.84 2.99
C ARG A 12 9.19 2.31 2.57
N LEU A 13 8.48 1.51 1.79
CA LEU A 13 7.21 1.92 1.19
C LEU A 13 6.04 1.60 2.11
N LEU A 14 5.31 2.65 2.53
CA LEU A 14 4.06 2.53 3.26
C LEU A 14 2.92 2.20 2.28
N THR A 15 2.53 0.93 2.15
CA THR A 15 1.48 0.52 1.20
C THR A 15 0.77 -0.78 1.57
N LYS A 16 -0.55 -0.83 1.34
CA LYS A 16 -1.35 -2.06 1.30
C LYS A 16 -1.42 -2.71 -0.08
N ASN A 17 -0.99 -2.01 -1.12
CA ASN A 17 -1.06 -2.49 -2.50
C ASN A 17 0.34 -2.95 -2.97
N PRO A 18 0.57 -4.26 -3.16
CA PRO A 18 1.85 -4.78 -3.62
C PRO A 18 2.20 -4.34 -5.05
N ARG A 19 1.21 -4.03 -5.90
CA ARG A 19 1.47 -3.57 -7.28
C ARG A 19 2.24 -2.24 -7.33
N LYS A 20 2.16 -1.43 -6.26
CA LYS A 20 2.93 -0.18 -6.16
C LYS A 20 4.44 -0.42 -6.02
N ILE A 21 4.86 -1.60 -5.57
CA ILE A 21 6.29 -1.96 -5.46
C ILE A 21 6.87 -2.11 -6.86
N ILE A 22 6.27 -2.97 -7.67
CA ILE A 22 6.69 -3.25 -9.06
C ILE A 22 6.76 -1.95 -9.88
N GLY A 23 5.75 -1.08 -9.72
CA GLY A 23 5.73 0.20 -10.42
C GLY A 23 6.88 1.13 -10.05
N LEU A 24 7.35 1.11 -8.79
CA LEU A 24 8.46 1.95 -8.33
C LEU A 24 9.83 1.35 -8.67
N GLU A 25 9.96 0.01 -8.62
CA GLU A 25 11.17 -0.70 -9.03
C GLU A 25 11.49 -0.48 -10.51
N GLY A 26 10.46 -0.38 -11.36
CA GLY A 26 10.62 -0.02 -12.78
C GLY A 26 11.21 1.38 -13.04
N TYR A 27 11.22 2.27 -12.03
CA TYR A 27 11.85 3.58 -12.10
C TYR A 27 13.22 3.62 -11.39
N GLY A 28 13.82 2.47 -11.07
CA GLY A 28 15.12 2.40 -10.40
C GLY A 28 15.07 2.72 -8.91
N ILE A 29 13.89 2.64 -8.28
CA ILE A 29 13.73 2.81 -6.83
C ILE A 29 13.63 1.43 -6.18
N GLU A 30 14.61 1.10 -5.34
CA GLU A 30 14.63 -0.14 -4.57
C GLU A 30 13.69 -0.03 -3.36
N VAL A 31 12.69 -0.90 -3.29
CA VAL A 31 11.79 -0.99 -2.13
C VAL A 31 12.37 -1.98 -1.11
N VAL A 32 13.19 -1.48 -0.19
CA VAL A 32 13.88 -2.31 0.81
C VAL A 32 12.94 -2.92 1.86
N LYS A 33 11.75 -2.34 2.06
CA LYS A 33 10.74 -2.86 2.98
C LYS A 33 9.36 -2.36 2.62
N ARG A 34 8.38 -3.26 2.58
CA ARG A 34 6.96 -2.89 2.62
C ARG A 34 6.51 -2.73 4.08
N VAL A 35 5.93 -1.59 4.40
CA VAL A 35 5.31 -1.33 5.70
C VAL A 35 3.80 -1.23 5.49
N PRO A 36 2.99 -2.17 6.00
CA PRO A 36 1.53 -2.09 5.89
C PRO A 36 1.00 -0.93 6.75
N ILE A 37 0.01 -0.21 6.22
CA ILE A 37 -0.68 0.85 6.97
C ILE A 37 -1.96 0.25 7.55
N GLU A 38 -1.93 -0.35 8.73
CA GLU A 38 -3.14 -0.96 9.28
C GLU A 38 -4.15 0.10 9.75
N THR A 39 -5.41 -0.09 9.36
CA THR A 39 -6.51 0.80 9.73
C THR A 39 -7.69 -0.09 10.07
N LYS A 40 -8.27 0.06 11.26
CA LYS A 40 -9.47 -0.68 11.63
C LYS A 40 -10.64 -0.26 10.74
N PRO A 41 -11.37 -1.20 10.13
CA PRO A 41 -12.62 -0.88 9.47
C PRO A 41 -13.61 -0.25 10.46
N ILE A 42 -14.34 0.76 10.03
CA ILE A 42 -15.50 1.34 10.74
C ILE A 42 -16.74 1.13 9.88
N LYS A 43 -17.94 1.14 10.48
CA LYS A 43 -19.20 0.81 9.79
C LYS A 43 -19.35 1.53 8.44
N GLU A 44 -18.95 2.79 8.40
CA GLU A 44 -19.08 3.70 7.28
C GLU A 44 -18.14 3.36 6.12
N ASN A 45 -16.98 2.72 6.38
CA ASN A 45 -15.96 2.48 5.36
C ASN A 45 -15.80 1.00 4.96
N ILE A 46 -16.56 0.08 5.57
CA ILE A 46 -16.48 -1.36 5.29
C ILE A 46 -16.72 -1.66 3.80
N GLU A 47 -17.78 -1.10 3.20
CA GLU A 47 -18.11 -1.37 1.79
C GLU A 47 -17.06 -0.81 0.83
N TYR A 48 -16.54 0.39 1.13
CA TYR A 48 -15.41 0.97 0.39
C TYR A 48 -14.18 0.07 0.47
N LEU A 49 -13.85 -0.41 1.67
CA LEU A 49 -12.69 -1.29 1.90
C LEU A 49 -12.85 -2.64 1.19
N LYS A 50 -14.04 -3.24 1.19
CA LYS A 50 -14.36 -4.46 0.43
C LYS A 50 -14.16 -4.25 -1.07
N ALA A 51 -14.73 -3.17 -1.62
CA ALA A 51 -14.57 -2.83 -3.04
C ALA A 51 -13.09 -2.61 -3.41
N LYS A 52 -12.34 -1.93 -2.53
CA LYS A 52 -10.91 -1.65 -2.69
C LYS A 52 -10.05 -2.92 -2.66
N ALA A 53 -10.37 -3.87 -1.78
CA ALA A 53 -9.73 -5.18 -1.76
C ALA A 53 -10.01 -5.95 -3.06
N LYS A 54 -11.29 -6.09 -3.43
CA LYS A 54 -11.72 -6.87 -4.59
C LYS A 54 -11.17 -6.32 -5.92
N LYS A 55 -11.23 -4.99 -6.12
CA LYS A 55 -10.81 -4.36 -7.39
C LYS A 55 -9.32 -4.10 -7.48
N MET A 56 -8.62 -3.89 -6.37
CA MET A 56 -7.24 -3.40 -6.37
C MET A 56 -6.24 -4.27 -5.60
N GLY A 57 -6.61 -5.51 -5.25
CA GLY A 57 -5.70 -6.48 -4.64
C GLY A 57 -5.13 -6.04 -3.29
N HIS A 58 -5.89 -5.27 -2.51
CA HIS A 58 -5.45 -4.84 -1.18
C HIS A 58 -5.54 -6.01 -0.19
N LEU A 59 -4.44 -6.28 0.53
CA LEU A 59 -4.44 -7.18 1.67
C LEU A 59 -5.02 -6.43 2.88
N LEU A 60 -6.25 -6.74 3.26
CA LEU A 60 -6.90 -6.16 4.44
C LEU A 60 -7.00 -7.23 5.53
N ASN A 61 -6.47 -6.92 6.72
CA ASN A 61 -6.70 -7.71 7.91
C ASN A 61 -7.98 -7.19 8.58
N MET A 62 -9.11 -7.84 8.34
CA MET A 62 -10.39 -7.48 8.96
C MET A 62 -10.50 -8.10 10.35
N LYS A 63 -9.61 -7.71 11.27
CA LYS A 63 -9.81 -8.04 12.69
C LYS A 63 -10.75 -7.00 13.30
N SER A 64 -11.98 -7.43 13.60
CA SER A 64 -12.87 -6.65 14.47
C SER A 64 -12.21 -6.51 15.84
N SER A 65 -12.35 -5.34 16.45
CA SER A 65 -12.09 -5.21 17.88
C SER A 65 -13.28 -5.89 18.56
N GLU A 66 -13.03 -7.01 19.24
CA GLU A 66 -13.88 -7.41 20.36
C GLU A 66 -13.80 -6.33 21.45
#